data_AF-A0A7W3HFJ6-F1
#
_entry.id   AF-A0A7W3HFJ6-F1
#
_cell.length_a   1.000
_cell.length_b   1.000
_cell.length_c   1.000
_cell.angle_alpha   90.00
_cell.angle_beta   90.00
_cell.angle_gamma   90.00
#
_symmetry.space_group_name_H-M   'P 1'
#
loop_
_entity.id
_entity.type
_entity.pdbx_description
1 polymer ?
#
loop_
_entity_poly.entity_id
_entity_poly.type
_entity_poly.pdbx_seq_one_letter_code
_entity_poly.pdbx_strand_id
1 'polypeptide(L)'
;PGVVRSIYDPTAGTGGFLSCGMEYLHELNPAARLATFGQELNPESYAICKADMLIKGQDISNIKLGNTLSDDQLRFNRFDYCLSNPPFGVDWKKVEKQVRDEADKKGFNGRFGPGLPRVSDGSLLFLMHLISKMQQPGTDSTGSRIGIILNGSPLFTGGAGSGESEIRRYILENDLLDALVALPTDMFYNTGIATYVWVLSNHKPAERKGKVLLINASDMHSPMRKSLGSKRKFLSDEVLKEIVSLYSRYEESSIAKIFPSTAFGYRRITVERPLKLAFYPHDTERLANLQADKAWTKLDGSLQVAILAALASFTDDKLLSRDKFKKQLTKALGDVKLPAPVFKLLVNHLAEQDDAAEVCRTKGEAEPNPELRDNENVPLGEDIHEYFKREVLPHVPEAWIDTGKTDPLDGQVGIVGYEIPFNRHFYQYQPPRDLAEIDADLDEVAREIMQLLAEVHS
;
A
#
# COMPACT_ATOMS: atom_id res chain seq x y z
N PRO A 1 -36.11 -9.05 -24.92
CA PRO A 1 -36.05 -7.61 -25.29
C PRO A 1 -34.63 -7.22 -25.70
N GLY A 2 -34.46 -6.45 -26.77
CA GLY A 2 -33.13 -5.98 -27.19
C GLY A 2 -32.60 -4.98 -26.19
N VAL A 3 -31.61 -5.38 -25.40
CA VAL A 3 -30.98 -4.53 -24.38
C VAL A 3 -29.77 -3.85 -25.02
N VAL A 4 -29.68 -2.53 -24.91
CA VAL A 4 -28.49 -1.78 -25.32
C VAL A 4 -27.55 -1.65 -24.13
N ARG A 5 -26.28 -2.02 -24.30
CA ARG A 5 -25.23 -1.87 -23.28
C ARG A 5 -23.97 -1.28 -23.88
N SER A 6 -23.18 -0.62 -23.04
CA SER A 6 -21.94 0.04 -23.41
C SER A 6 -20.73 -0.63 -22.77
N ILE A 7 -19.65 -0.78 -23.54
CA ILE A 7 -18.35 -1.31 -23.08
C ILE A 7 -17.29 -0.25 -23.28
N TYR A 8 -16.46 -0.02 -22.26
CA TYR A 8 -15.37 0.95 -22.30
C TYR A 8 -14.02 0.37 -21.87
N ASP A 9 -12.97 0.68 -22.64
CA ASP A 9 -11.57 0.45 -22.26
C ASP A 9 -10.74 1.74 -22.37
N PRO A 10 -10.26 2.31 -21.26
CA PRO A 10 -9.46 3.53 -21.24
C PRO A 10 -7.99 3.32 -21.68
N THR A 11 -7.58 2.08 -21.91
CA THR A 11 -6.23 1.68 -22.35
C THR A 11 -6.38 0.60 -23.41
N ALA A 12 -7.13 0.93 -24.46
CA ALA A 12 -7.69 -0.05 -25.39
C ALA A 12 -6.63 -0.89 -26.13
N GLY A 13 -5.38 -0.41 -26.23
CA GLY A 13 -4.34 -1.06 -26.99
C GLY A 13 -4.81 -1.29 -28.43
N THR A 14 -4.78 -2.54 -28.88
CA THR A 14 -5.28 -2.96 -30.20
C THR A 14 -6.77 -3.32 -30.22
N GLY A 15 -7.51 -3.12 -29.12
CA GLY A 15 -8.96 -3.35 -29.04
C GLY A 15 -9.39 -4.72 -28.49
N GLY A 16 -8.46 -5.49 -27.91
CA GLY A 16 -8.71 -6.88 -27.49
C GLY A 16 -9.88 -7.05 -26.52
N PHE A 17 -9.96 -6.26 -25.44
CA PHE A 17 -11.08 -6.35 -24.48
C PHE A 17 -12.41 -5.94 -25.09
N LEU A 18 -12.42 -4.93 -25.98
CA LEU A 18 -13.62 -4.49 -26.66
C LEU A 18 -14.17 -5.60 -27.55
N SER A 19 -13.30 -6.22 -28.34
CA SER A 19 -13.66 -7.29 -29.27
C SER A 19 -14.09 -8.57 -28.56
N CYS A 20 -13.29 -9.08 -27.62
CA CYS A 20 -13.66 -10.29 -26.86
C CYS A 20 -14.92 -10.05 -26.02
N GLY A 21 -15.08 -8.87 -25.43
CA GLY A 21 -16.26 -8.51 -24.65
C GLY A 21 -17.53 -8.47 -25.51
N MET A 22 -17.44 -7.94 -26.74
CA MET A 22 -18.55 -7.95 -27.69
C MET A 22 -18.95 -9.36 -28.09
N GLU A 23 -17.98 -10.18 -28.48
CA GLU A 23 -18.20 -11.56 -28.91
C GLU A 23 -18.86 -12.37 -27.79
N TYR A 24 -18.31 -12.31 -26.58
CA TYR A 24 -18.84 -13.03 -25.42
C TYR A 24 -20.28 -12.61 -25.05
N LEU A 25 -20.58 -11.32 -25.07
CA LEU A 25 -21.94 -10.85 -24.77
C LEU A 25 -22.94 -11.20 -25.87
N HIS A 26 -22.51 -11.21 -27.13
CA HIS A 26 -23.33 -11.65 -28.24
C HIS A 26 -23.66 -13.15 -28.16
N GLU A 27 -22.70 -13.99 -27.73
CA GLU A 27 -22.93 -15.42 -27.46
C GLU A 27 -23.98 -15.63 -26.35
N LEU A 28 -23.95 -14.80 -25.30
CA LEU A 28 -24.92 -14.87 -24.19
C LEU A 28 -26.31 -14.35 -24.58
N ASN A 29 -26.39 -13.29 -25.39
CA ASN A 29 -27.64 -12.70 -25.83
C ASN A 29 -27.51 -12.09 -27.24
N PRO A 30 -27.89 -12.83 -28.29
CA PRO A 30 -27.80 -12.35 -29.67
C PRO A 30 -28.69 -11.12 -29.98
N ALA A 31 -29.68 -10.84 -29.13
CA ALA A 31 -30.53 -9.66 -29.27
C ALA A 31 -29.95 -8.41 -28.58
N ALA A 32 -28.85 -8.54 -27.82
CA ALA A 32 -28.19 -7.40 -27.19
C ALA A 32 -27.45 -6.57 -28.25
N ARG A 33 -27.54 -5.24 -28.12
CA ARG A 33 -26.76 -4.31 -28.94
C ARG A 33 -25.70 -3.66 -28.08
N LEU A 34 -24.45 -3.78 -28.52
CA LEU A 34 -23.31 -3.25 -27.79
C LEU A 34 -22.77 -2.01 -28.50
N ALA A 35 -22.43 -0.99 -27.72
CA ALA A 35 -21.69 0.18 -28.17
C ALA A 35 -20.33 0.19 -27.49
N THR A 36 -19.26 0.15 -28.28
CA THR A 36 -17.90 0.17 -27.76
C THR A 36 -17.30 1.57 -27.74
N PHE A 37 -16.51 1.81 -26.70
CA PHE A 37 -15.79 3.05 -26.47
C PHE A 37 -14.37 2.70 -26.04
N GLY A 38 -13.40 3.48 -26.50
CA GLY A 38 -12.01 3.20 -26.21
C GLY A 38 -11.17 4.46 -26.21
N GLN A 39 -10.09 4.44 -25.43
CA GLN A 39 -9.04 5.44 -25.54
C GLN A 39 -7.67 4.74 -25.54
N GLU A 40 -6.79 5.20 -26.41
CA GLU A 40 -5.44 4.65 -26.53
C GLU A 40 -4.41 5.78 -26.70
N LEU A 41 -3.27 5.65 -26.05
CA LEU A 41 -2.18 6.62 -26.08
C LEU A 41 -1.33 6.49 -27.34
N ASN A 42 -0.99 5.26 -27.72
CA ASN A 42 -0.10 4.96 -28.82
C ASN A 42 -0.83 5.05 -30.18
N PRO A 43 -0.41 5.94 -31.10
CA PRO A 43 -1.08 6.14 -32.37
C PRO A 43 -1.25 4.88 -33.24
N GLU A 44 -0.26 3.99 -33.26
CA GLU A 44 -0.30 2.75 -34.04
C GLU A 44 -1.34 1.78 -33.48
N SER A 45 -1.30 1.55 -32.17
CA SER A 45 -2.28 0.69 -31.46
C SER A 45 -3.69 1.25 -31.60
N TYR A 46 -3.85 2.56 -31.45
CA TYR A 46 -5.10 3.28 -31.72
C TYR A 46 -5.62 3.02 -33.13
N ALA A 47 -4.77 3.13 -34.16
CA ALA A 47 -5.16 2.89 -35.54
C ALA A 47 -5.63 1.44 -35.78
N ILE A 48 -4.93 0.47 -35.18
CA ILE A 48 -5.31 -0.96 -35.22
C ILE A 48 -6.66 -1.19 -34.54
N CYS A 49 -6.83 -0.67 -33.31
CA CYS A 49 -8.09 -0.75 -32.57
C CYS A 49 -9.25 -0.15 -33.37
N LYS A 50 -9.03 1.03 -33.95
CA LYS A 50 -10.03 1.72 -34.77
C LYS A 50 -10.40 0.93 -36.02
N ALA A 51 -9.42 0.33 -36.70
CA ALA A 51 -9.67 -0.52 -37.87
C ALA A 51 -10.46 -1.79 -37.49
N ASP A 52 -10.14 -2.42 -36.37
CA ASP A 52 -10.85 -3.60 -35.86
C ASP A 52 -12.31 -3.26 -35.52
N MET A 53 -12.54 -2.14 -34.82
CA MET A 53 -13.89 -1.65 -34.53
C MET A 53 -14.69 -1.30 -35.80
N LEU A 54 -14.05 -0.76 -36.83
CA LEU A 54 -14.68 -0.50 -38.14
C LEU A 54 -15.16 -1.79 -38.80
N ILE A 55 -14.30 -2.82 -38.84
CA ILE A 55 -14.62 -4.13 -39.42
C ILE A 55 -15.81 -4.77 -38.69
N LYS A 56 -15.88 -4.60 -37.37
CA LYS A 56 -16.99 -5.08 -36.52
C LYS A 56 -18.23 -4.18 -36.54
N GLY A 57 -18.29 -3.18 -37.41
CA GLY A 57 -19.45 -2.30 -37.60
C GLY A 57 -19.73 -1.36 -36.41
N GLN A 58 -18.73 -1.09 -35.57
CA GLN A 58 -18.84 -0.15 -34.46
C GLN A 58 -18.60 1.29 -34.92
N ASP A 59 -19.12 2.25 -34.15
CA ASP A 59 -18.86 3.67 -34.40
C ASP A 59 -17.42 4.02 -34.00
N ILE A 60 -16.56 4.13 -35.00
CA ILE A 60 -15.14 4.45 -34.84
C ILE A 60 -14.87 5.85 -34.28
N SER A 61 -15.87 6.73 -34.20
CA SER A 61 -15.73 8.02 -33.52
C SER A 61 -15.64 7.85 -32.00
N ASN A 62 -16.05 6.70 -31.46
CA ASN A 62 -15.97 6.37 -30.04
C ASN A 62 -14.56 5.91 -29.60
N ILE A 63 -13.67 5.64 -30.55
CA ILE A 63 -12.28 5.30 -30.28
C ILE A 63 -11.46 6.58 -30.34
N LYS A 64 -10.80 6.92 -29.23
CA LYS A 64 -10.09 8.19 -29.02
C LYS A 64 -8.59 7.96 -28.93
N LEU A 65 -7.84 8.92 -29.48
CA LEU A 65 -6.38 8.99 -29.34
C LEU A 65 -6.03 10.00 -28.25
N GLY A 66 -5.20 9.62 -27.28
CA GLY A 66 -4.69 10.53 -26.26
C GLY A 66 -4.44 9.86 -24.92
N ASN A 67 -3.77 10.57 -24.01
CA ASN A 67 -3.46 10.06 -22.68
C ASN A 67 -4.70 10.16 -21.76
N THR A 68 -5.23 9.02 -21.34
CA THR A 68 -6.40 8.92 -20.45
C THR A 68 -6.30 9.74 -19.17
N LEU A 69 -5.12 9.82 -18.55
CA LEU A 69 -4.95 10.50 -17.27
C LEU A 69 -4.90 12.02 -17.41
N SER A 70 -4.18 12.54 -18.40
CA SER A 70 -4.09 14.01 -18.61
C SER A 70 -5.19 14.58 -19.50
N ASP A 71 -5.80 13.78 -20.35
CA ASP A 71 -6.73 14.23 -21.39
C ASP A 71 -7.85 13.19 -21.61
N ASP A 72 -8.84 13.22 -20.74
CA ASP A 72 -10.03 12.36 -20.81
C ASP A 72 -10.95 12.79 -21.96
N GLN A 73 -10.84 12.08 -23.08
CA GLN A 73 -11.60 12.35 -24.30
C GLN A 73 -13.08 11.95 -24.21
N LEU A 74 -13.47 11.27 -23.12
CA LEU A 74 -14.83 10.75 -22.90
C LEU A 74 -15.38 11.21 -21.54
N ARG A 75 -14.98 12.40 -21.06
CA ARG A 75 -15.28 12.95 -19.72
C ARG A 75 -16.76 12.87 -19.27
N PHE A 76 -17.69 13.06 -20.19
CA PHE A 76 -19.13 13.09 -19.90
C PHE A 76 -19.82 11.74 -20.10
N ASN A 77 -19.14 10.76 -20.68
CA ASN A 77 -19.69 9.44 -20.91
C ASN A 77 -19.64 8.60 -19.62
N ARG A 78 -20.63 7.71 -19.48
CA ARG A 78 -20.71 6.69 -18.44
C ARG A 78 -21.06 5.37 -19.11
N PHE A 79 -20.57 4.26 -18.54
CA PHE A 79 -20.60 2.97 -19.22
C PHE A 79 -21.12 1.85 -18.31
N ASP A 80 -21.76 0.84 -18.89
CA ASP A 80 -22.29 -0.32 -18.15
C ASP A 80 -21.15 -1.28 -17.75
N TYR A 81 -20.24 -1.55 -18.68
CA TYR A 81 -19.07 -2.39 -18.46
C TYR A 81 -17.79 -1.63 -18.77
N CYS A 82 -16.85 -1.65 -17.84
CA CYS A 82 -15.51 -1.15 -18.09
C CYS A 82 -14.51 -2.29 -17.95
N LEU A 83 -13.71 -2.53 -18.98
CA LEU A 83 -12.68 -3.57 -19.00
C LEU A 83 -11.34 -2.91 -19.32
N SER A 84 -10.28 -3.24 -18.58
CA SER A 84 -8.99 -2.58 -18.80
C SER A 84 -7.81 -3.42 -18.34
N ASN A 85 -6.71 -3.32 -19.07
CA ASN A 85 -5.39 -3.81 -18.66
C ASN A 85 -4.38 -2.68 -18.86
N PRO A 86 -4.35 -1.70 -17.94
CA PRO A 86 -3.44 -0.57 -18.04
C PRO A 86 -2.00 -1.04 -17.87
N PRO A 87 -1.02 -0.24 -18.32
CA PRO A 87 0.38 -0.55 -18.11
C PRO A 87 0.70 -0.57 -16.60
N PHE A 88 1.36 -1.64 -16.14
CA PHE A 88 1.59 -1.87 -14.71
C PHE A 88 2.65 -0.94 -14.12
N GLY A 89 2.35 -0.29 -13.00
CA GLY A 89 3.34 0.47 -12.22
C GLY A 89 3.95 1.65 -12.98
N VAL A 90 3.21 2.27 -13.89
CA VAL A 90 3.75 3.37 -14.70
C VAL A 90 4.01 4.63 -13.88
N ASP A 91 5.18 5.21 -14.06
CA ASP A 91 5.45 6.57 -13.63
C ASP A 91 4.54 7.56 -14.37
N TRP A 92 3.90 8.46 -13.62
CA TRP A 92 2.98 9.47 -14.15
C TRP A 92 3.54 10.89 -14.07
N LYS A 93 4.86 11.06 -13.94
CA LYS A 93 5.53 12.36 -13.84
C LYS A 93 5.18 13.31 -14.98
N LYS A 94 5.08 12.77 -16.21
CA LYS A 94 4.76 13.55 -17.43
C LYS A 94 3.36 14.17 -17.41
N VAL A 95 2.44 13.58 -16.64
CA VAL A 95 1.05 14.04 -16.51
C VAL A 95 0.74 14.57 -15.10
N GLU A 96 1.78 14.73 -14.26
CA GLU A 96 1.60 15.02 -12.84
C GLU A 96 0.86 16.32 -12.61
N LYS A 97 1.20 17.36 -13.36
CA LYS A 97 0.57 18.67 -13.23
C LYS A 97 -0.94 18.58 -13.48
N GLN A 98 -1.37 17.92 -14.54
CA GLN A 98 -2.78 17.81 -14.92
C GLN A 98 -3.58 17.01 -13.87
N VAL A 99 -3.01 15.91 -13.39
CA VAL A 99 -3.62 15.06 -12.37
C VAL A 99 -3.74 15.81 -11.04
N ARG A 100 -2.69 16.50 -10.59
CA ARG A 100 -2.72 17.33 -9.37
C ARG A 100 -3.68 18.50 -9.50
N ASP A 101 -3.63 19.22 -10.61
CA ASP A 101 -4.56 20.34 -10.89
C ASP A 101 -6.01 19.88 -10.82
N GLU A 102 -6.34 18.68 -11.31
CA GLU A 102 -7.68 18.12 -11.21
C GLU A 102 -8.05 17.77 -9.78
N ALA A 103 -7.17 17.08 -9.05
CA ALA A 103 -7.39 16.71 -7.64
C ALA A 103 -7.60 17.95 -6.77
N ASP A 104 -6.70 18.94 -6.85
CA ASP A 104 -6.71 20.14 -6.01
C ASP A 104 -7.91 21.05 -6.31
N LYS A 105 -8.29 21.20 -7.59
CA LYS A 105 -9.36 22.13 -7.99
C LYS A 105 -10.74 21.52 -7.97
N LYS A 106 -10.88 20.22 -8.23
CA LYS A 106 -12.18 19.56 -8.33
C LYS A 106 -12.49 18.66 -7.14
N GLY A 107 -11.48 18.19 -6.39
CA GLY A 107 -11.68 17.23 -5.31
C GLY A 107 -12.54 16.05 -5.77
N PHE A 108 -13.57 15.71 -4.99
CA PHE A 108 -14.53 14.64 -5.31
C PHE A 108 -15.44 14.91 -6.52
N ASN A 109 -15.49 16.14 -7.04
CA ASN A 109 -16.14 16.41 -8.34
C ASN A 109 -15.26 16.04 -9.54
N GLY A 110 -13.98 15.73 -9.31
CA GLY A 110 -13.03 15.20 -10.28
C GLY A 110 -12.79 13.70 -10.10
N ARG A 111 -11.86 13.15 -10.90
CA ARG A 111 -11.53 11.71 -10.87
C ARG A 111 -10.67 11.31 -9.69
N PHE A 112 -9.85 12.21 -9.18
CA PHE A 112 -8.78 11.90 -8.23
C PHE A 112 -8.99 12.51 -6.83
N GLY A 113 -10.25 12.81 -6.50
CA GLY A 113 -10.62 13.37 -5.20
C GLY A 113 -10.20 12.56 -3.97
N PRO A 114 -10.30 11.21 -3.97
CA PRO A 114 -9.90 10.40 -2.82
C PRO A 114 -8.42 10.47 -2.47
N GLY A 115 -7.54 10.77 -3.43
CA GLY A 115 -6.11 10.80 -3.18
C GLY A 115 -5.29 10.62 -4.44
N LEU A 116 -3.98 10.82 -4.30
CA LEU A 116 -2.99 10.64 -5.36
C LEU A 116 -1.92 9.66 -4.90
N PRO A 117 -1.64 8.58 -5.66
CA PRO A 117 -0.56 7.66 -5.34
C PRO A 117 0.80 8.36 -5.51
N ARG A 118 1.90 7.71 -5.11
CA ARG A 118 3.25 8.17 -5.46
C ARG A 118 3.42 8.31 -6.98
N VAL A 119 4.27 9.25 -7.40
CA VAL A 119 4.49 9.57 -8.82
C VAL A 119 5.01 8.38 -9.63
N SER A 120 5.76 7.49 -9.00
CA SER A 120 6.33 6.30 -9.64
C SER A 120 5.33 5.17 -9.88
N ASP A 121 4.06 5.31 -9.48
CA ASP A 121 3.03 4.28 -9.69
C ASP A 121 1.63 4.87 -9.91
N GLY A 122 1.19 4.91 -11.16
CA GLY A 122 -0.11 5.43 -11.58
C GLY A 122 -1.25 4.41 -11.60
N SER A 123 -1.03 3.18 -11.13
CA SER A 123 -1.99 2.07 -11.27
C SER A 123 -3.37 2.42 -10.69
N LEU A 124 -3.41 3.03 -9.50
CA LEU A 124 -4.66 3.46 -8.85
C LEU A 124 -5.35 4.63 -9.56
N LEU A 125 -4.64 5.43 -10.35
CA LEU A 125 -5.24 6.52 -11.14
C LEU A 125 -6.14 5.96 -12.26
N PHE A 126 -5.73 4.86 -12.90
CA PHE A 126 -6.58 4.19 -13.91
C PHE A 126 -7.83 3.58 -13.26
N LEU A 127 -7.70 2.99 -12.08
CA LEU A 127 -8.84 2.48 -11.32
C LEU A 127 -9.82 3.60 -10.96
N MET A 128 -9.32 4.72 -10.45
CA MET A 128 -10.14 5.90 -10.15
C MET A 128 -10.79 6.51 -11.40
N HIS A 129 -10.08 6.53 -12.54
CA HIS A 129 -10.66 6.93 -13.82
C HIS A 129 -11.84 6.05 -14.17
N LEU A 130 -11.72 4.72 -14.09
CA LEU A 130 -12.82 3.79 -14.38
C LEU A 130 -13.99 3.95 -13.42
N ILE A 131 -13.74 4.17 -12.12
CA ILE A 131 -14.79 4.45 -11.13
C ILE A 131 -15.57 5.71 -11.52
N SER A 132 -14.88 6.76 -11.99
CA SER A 132 -15.55 7.99 -12.45
C SER A 132 -16.47 7.79 -13.68
N LYS A 133 -16.29 6.68 -14.40
CA LYS A 133 -17.10 6.31 -15.57
C LYS A 133 -18.32 5.45 -15.25
N MET A 134 -18.53 5.07 -13.99
CA MET A 134 -19.69 4.27 -13.62
C MET A 134 -21.01 5.01 -13.84
N GLN A 135 -21.95 4.37 -14.53
CA GLN A 135 -23.37 4.68 -14.51
C GLN A 135 -23.90 4.52 -13.09
N GLN A 136 -24.72 5.47 -12.63
CA GLN A 136 -25.38 5.32 -11.34
C GLN A 136 -26.59 4.37 -11.47
N PRO A 137 -26.85 3.50 -10.47
CA PRO A 137 -28.08 2.72 -10.45
C PRO A 137 -29.31 3.63 -10.46
N GLY A 138 -30.29 3.34 -11.31
CA GLY A 138 -31.48 4.15 -11.50
C GLY A 138 -32.57 3.39 -12.26
N THR A 139 -33.56 4.11 -12.79
CA THR A 139 -34.69 3.53 -13.52
C THR A 139 -34.27 2.77 -14.78
N ASP A 140 -33.25 3.26 -15.48
CA ASP A 140 -32.84 2.75 -16.80
C ASP A 140 -31.49 2.01 -16.78
N SER A 141 -30.79 2.00 -15.64
CA SER A 141 -29.50 1.33 -15.47
C SER A 141 -29.43 0.61 -14.13
N THR A 142 -28.91 -0.61 -14.16
CA THR A 142 -28.58 -1.38 -12.97
C THR A 142 -27.22 -0.97 -12.38
N GLY A 143 -26.63 0.15 -12.80
CA GLY A 143 -25.25 0.51 -12.45
C GLY A 143 -24.21 -0.19 -13.32
N SER A 144 -22.95 -0.09 -12.90
CA SER A 144 -21.79 -0.52 -13.67
C SER A 144 -21.03 -1.67 -13.02
N ARG A 145 -20.27 -2.38 -13.86
CA ARG A 145 -19.24 -3.34 -13.45
C ARG A 145 -17.91 -2.99 -14.10
N ILE A 146 -16.84 -3.05 -13.31
CA ILE A 146 -15.47 -2.85 -13.78
C ILE A 146 -14.69 -4.14 -13.59
N GLY A 147 -13.96 -4.57 -14.61
CA GLY A 147 -12.90 -5.57 -14.53
C GLY A 147 -11.58 -4.94 -14.96
N ILE A 148 -10.63 -4.81 -14.03
CA ILE A 148 -9.31 -4.22 -14.33
C ILE A 148 -8.18 -5.10 -13.80
N ILE A 149 -7.17 -5.30 -14.63
CA ILE A 149 -6.00 -6.11 -14.28
C ILE A 149 -4.91 -5.17 -13.77
N LEU A 150 -4.39 -5.43 -12.57
CA LEU A 150 -3.30 -4.67 -11.96
C LEU A 150 -2.23 -5.61 -11.42
N ASN A 151 -1.03 -5.08 -11.13
CA ASN A 151 -0.02 -5.79 -10.35
C ASN A 151 -0.38 -5.80 -8.85
N GLY A 152 0.50 -6.35 -8.01
CA GLY A 152 0.27 -6.40 -6.56
C GLY A 152 0.36 -5.06 -5.83
N SER A 153 1.03 -4.04 -6.39
CA SER A 153 1.32 -2.78 -5.69
C SER A 153 0.07 -2.06 -5.14
N PRO A 154 -1.03 -1.90 -5.91
CA PRO A 154 -2.28 -1.31 -5.44
C PRO A 154 -2.89 -1.94 -4.18
N LEU A 155 -2.58 -3.20 -3.86
CA LEU A 155 -3.17 -3.91 -2.73
C LEU A 155 -2.65 -3.42 -1.36
N PHE A 156 -1.37 -3.04 -1.27
CA PHE A 156 -0.71 -2.81 0.03
C PHE A 156 0.23 -1.60 0.07
N THR A 157 0.57 -1.00 -1.07
CA THR A 157 1.44 0.19 -1.07
C THR A 157 0.77 1.36 -0.36
N GLY A 158 1.54 2.09 0.44
CA GLY A 158 1.11 3.35 1.06
C GLY A 158 0.43 3.10 2.41
N GLY A 159 0.99 3.69 3.47
CA GLY A 159 0.47 3.54 4.82
C GLY A 159 -0.71 4.46 5.11
N ALA A 160 -1.25 4.37 6.33
CA ALA A 160 -2.35 5.21 6.79
C ALA A 160 -2.16 6.72 6.47
N GLY A 161 -3.19 7.33 5.88
CA GLY A 161 -3.19 8.72 5.41
C GLY A 161 -2.42 8.99 4.11
N SER A 162 -1.79 7.98 3.48
CA SER A 162 -1.20 8.16 2.14
C SER A 162 -2.30 8.09 1.07
N GLY A 163 -2.05 8.70 -0.10
CA GLY A 163 -3.05 8.72 -1.16
C GLY A 163 -3.43 7.34 -1.68
N GLU A 164 -2.53 6.36 -1.72
CA GLU A 164 -2.89 4.97 -2.04
C GLU A 164 -3.84 4.35 -1.01
N SER A 165 -3.58 4.60 0.27
CA SER A 165 -4.43 4.13 1.36
C SER A 165 -5.80 4.81 1.33
N GLU A 166 -5.87 6.11 1.09
CA GLU A 166 -7.14 6.85 0.98
C GLU A 166 -7.96 6.44 -0.25
N ILE A 167 -7.31 6.10 -1.37
CA ILE A 167 -8.02 5.52 -2.54
C ILE A 167 -8.61 4.16 -2.16
N ARG A 168 -7.87 3.28 -1.47
CA ARG A 168 -8.41 1.99 -1.00
C ARG A 168 -9.54 2.18 0.00
N ARG A 169 -9.38 3.09 0.96
CA ARG A 169 -10.41 3.50 1.92
C ARG A 169 -11.68 3.89 1.19
N TYR A 170 -11.58 4.80 0.22
CA TYR A 170 -12.72 5.23 -0.60
C TYR A 170 -13.39 4.06 -1.32
N ILE A 171 -12.63 3.17 -1.95
CA ILE A 171 -13.18 2.01 -2.69
C ILE A 171 -13.92 1.05 -1.75
N LEU A 172 -13.34 0.75 -0.58
CA LEU A 172 -13.88 -0.23 0.36
C LEU A 172 -15.05 0.33 1.18
N GLU A 173 -14.97 1.58 1.64
CA GLU A 173 -16.03 2.23 2.42
C GLU A 173 -17.24 2.61 1.56
N ASN A 174 -17.06 2.89 0.26
CA ASN A 174 -18.17 3.03 -0.69
C ASN A 174 -18.66 1.67 -1.24
N ASP A 175 -18.20 0.55 -0.68
CA ASP A 175 -18.61 -0.81 -1.03
C ASP A 175 -18.47 -1.13 -2.53
N LEU A 176 -17.43 -0.59 -3.19
CA LEU A 176 -17.26 -0.72 -4.64
C LEU A 176 -16.53 -2.01 -5.03
N LEU A 177 -15.58 -2.49 -4.23
CA LEU A 177 -14.80 -3.70 -4.54
C LEU A 177 -15.62 -4.96 -4.26
N ASP A 178 -16.03 -5.70 -5.30
CA ASP A 178 -16.83 -6.93 -5.16
C ASP A 178 -15.94 -8.16 -5.01
N ALA A 179 -14.89 -8.27 -5.84
CA ALA A 179 -13.95 -9.37 -5.76
C ALA A 179 -12.52 -9.00 -6.22
N LEU A 180 -11.56 -9.77 -5.72
CA LEU A 180 -10.17 -9.79 -6.19
C LEU A 180 -9.78 -11.21 -6.56
N VAL A 181 -9.24 -11.39 -7.76
CA VAL A 181 -8.75 -12.69 -8.24
C VAL A 181 -7.25 -12.62 -8.46
N ALA A 182 -6.47 -13.36 -7.67
CA ALA A 182 -5.04 -13.52 -7.93
C ALA A 182 -4.83 -14.50 -9.09
N LEU A 183 -4.10 -14.08 -10.11
CA LEU A 183 -3.81 -14.89 -11.29
C LEU A 183 -2.44 -15.59 -11.16
N PRO A 184 -2.21 -16.67 -11.91
CA PRO A 184 -0.88 -17.26 -12.02
C PRO A 184 0.15 -16.25 -12.53
N THR A 185 1.40 -16.43 -12.10
CA THR A 185 2.56 -15.76 -12.71
C THR A 185 2.72 -16.19 -14.17
N ASP A 186 3.57 -15.49 -14.93
CA ASP A 186 3.94 -15.91 -16.30
C ASP A 186 2.75 -16.07 -17.27
N MET A 187 1.66 -15.33 -17.02
CA MET A 187 0.45 -15.29 -17.85
C MET A 187 0.52 -14.23 -18.97
N PHE A 188 1.48 -13.31 -18.88
CA PHE A 188 1.62 -12.16 -19.80
C PHE A 188 2.91 -12.26 -20.62
N TYR A 189 2.89 -11.77 -21.85
CA TYR A 189 4.02 -11.84 -22.80
C TYR A 189 5.27 -11.11 -22.30
N ASN A 190 5.09 -9.99 -21.61
CA ASN A 190 6.16 -9.05 -21.28
C ASN A 190 6.56 -9.07 -19.80
N THR A 191 5.90 -9.88 -18.97
CA THR A 191 6.18 -9.91 -17.52
C THR A 191 5.76 -11.22 -16.87
N GLY A 192 6.56 -11.67 -15.90
CA GLY A 192 6.27 -12.83 -15.05
C GLY A 192 5.68 -12.46 -13.68
N ILE A 193 5.33 -11.19 -13.45
CA ILE A 193 4.82 -10.75 -12.14
C ILE A 193 3.46 -11.38 -11.79
N ALA A 194 3.16 -11.43 -10.49
CA ALA A 194 1.82 -11.68 -10.01
C ALA A 194 0.87 -10.53 -10.40
N THR A 195 -0.31 -10.88 -10.88
CA THR A 195 -1.35 -9.93 -11.32
C THR A 195 -2.68 -10.30 -10.70
N TYR A 196 -3.55 -9.31 -10.60
CA TYR A 196 -4.83 -9.41 -9.91
C TYR A 196 -5.93 -8.81 -10.79
N VAL A 197 -7.04 -9.52 -10.92
CA VAL A 197 -8.27 -8.95 -11.48
C VAL A 197 -9.04 -8.29 -10.35
N TRP A 198 -9.23 -6.98 -10.45
CA TRP A 198 -10.10 -6.20 -9.59
C TRP A 198 -11.48 -6.14 -10.23
N VAL A 199 -12.48 -6.67 -9.52
CA VAL A 199 -13.88 -6.62 -9.92
C VAL A 199 -14.59 -5.63 -9.03
N LEU A 200 -15.06 -4.53 -9.60
CA LEU A 200 -15.82 -3.51 -8.87
C LEU A 200 -17.26 -3.44 -9.39
N SER A 201 -18.20 -3.11 -8.51
CA SER A 201 -19.57 -2.81 -8.85
C SER A 201 -20.16 -1.78 -7.88
N ASN A 202 -20.90 -0.82 -8.42
CA ASN A 202 -21.74 0.09 -7.61
C ASN A 202 -23.18 -0.42 -7.47
N HIS A 203 -23.44 -1.66 -7.85
CA HIS A 203 -24.74 -2.32 -7.72
C HIS A 203 -24.54 -3.78 -7.28
N LYS A 204 -23.98 -3.94 -6.09
CA LYS A 204 -23.85 -5.25 -5.46
C LYS A 204 -25.24 -5.80 -5.08
N PRO A 205 -25.51 -7.08 -5.37
CA PRO A 205 -26.63 -7.82 -4.78
C PRO A 205 -26.63 -7.71 -3.25
N ALA A 206 -27.80 -7.82 -2.63
CA ALA A 206 -27.97 -7.59 -1.19
C ALA A 206 -27.06 -8.49 -0.34
N GLU A 207 -26.88 -9.74 -0.74
CA GLU A 207 -26.06 -10.74 -0.08
C GLU A 207 -24.54 -10.46 -0.12
N ARG A 208 -24.09 -9.62 -1.06
CA ARG A 208 -22.69 -9.23 -1.28
C ARG A 208 -22.35 -7.84 -0.69
N LYS A 209 -23.34 -7.08 -0.23
CA LYS A 209 -23.12 -5.74 0.31
C LYS A 209 -22.22 -5.78 1.55
N GLY A 210 -21.28 -4.85 1.62
CA GLY A 210 -20.29 -4.74 2.70
C GLY A 210 -19.28 -5.89 2.72
N LYS A 211 -19.19 -6.69 1.64
CA LYS A 211 -18.30 -7.84 1.55
C LYS A 211 -17.40 -7.78 0.32
N VAL A 212 -16.27 -8.45 0.42
CA VAL A 212 -15.29 -8.65 -0.65
C VAL A 212 -14.95 -10.13 -0.73
N LEU A 213 -15.02 -10.70 -1.94
CA LEU A 213 -14.58 -12.06 -2.22
C LEU A 213 -13.12 -12.05 -2.71
N LEU A 214 -12.23 -12.76 -2.02
CA LEU A 214 -10.87 -13.01 -2.50
C LEU A 214 -10.81 -14.41 -3.11
N ILE A 215 -10.33 -14.54 -4.35
CA ILE A 215 -10.12 -15.82 -5.04
C ILE A 215 -8.64 -15.98 -5.39
N ASN A 216 -7.95 -16.94 -4.78
CA ASN A 216 -6.57 -17.24 -5.08
C ASN A 216 -6.44 -18.31 -6.17
N ALA A 217 -6.26 -17.88 -7.42
CA ALA A 217 -6.03 -18.76 -8.56
C ALA A 217 -4.55 -18.81 -8.98
N SER A 218 -3.60 -18.41 -8.13
CA SER A 218 -2.16 -18.34 -8.46
C SER A 218 -1.58 -19.67 -8.95
N ASP A 219 -2.09 -20.78 -8.42
CA ASP A 219 -1.60 -22.13 -8.70
C ASP A 219 -2.47 -22.86 -9.74
N MET A 220 -3.56 -22.24 -10.19
CA MET A 220 -4.49 -22.85 -11.16
C MET A 220 -4.02 -22.56 -12.58
N HIS A 221 -3.08 -23.35 -13.12
CA HIS A 221 -2.55 -23.11 -14.46
C HIS A 221 -2.19 -24.38 -15.23
N SER A 222 -2.17 -24.27 -16.55
CA SER A 222 -1.60 -25.26 -17.47
C SER A 222 -0.32 -24.71 -18.12
N PRO A 223 0.72 -25.54 -18.33
CA PRO A 223 1.93 -25.12 -19.01
C PRO A 223 1.69 -24.95 -20.51
N MET A 224 2.27 -23.92 -21.11
CA MET A 224 2.26 -23.74 -22.56
C MET A 224 3.23 -24.71 -23.25
N ARG A 225 2.83 -25.26 -24.40
CA ARG A 225 3.72 -26.10 -25.23
C ARG A 225 4.96 -25.35 -25.72
N LYS A 226 4.82 -24.06 -25.98
CA LYS A 226 5.93 -23.16 -26.38
C LYS A 226 5.75 -21.82 -25.69
N SER A 227 6.76 -21.37 -24.95
CA SER A 227 6.76 -20.07 -24.30
C SER A 227 6.73 -18.93 -25.31
N LEU A 228 6.04 -17.84 -24.97
CA LEU A 228 5.98 -16.61 -25.77
C LEU A 228 6.45 -15.43 -24.92
N GLY A 229 7.74 -15.10 -25.04
CA GLY A 229 8.38 -14.14 -24.14
C GLY A 229 8.37 -14.65 -22.70
N SER A 230 7.83 -13.86 -21.78
CA SER A 230 7.61 -14.25 -20.39
C SER A 230 6.39 -15.15 -20.19
N LYS A 231 5.51 -15.27 -21.20
CA LYS A 231 4.30 -16.08 -21.08
C LYS A 231 4.64 -17.57 -21.17
N ARG A 232 4.39 -18.31 -20.09
CA ARG A 232 4.64 -19.76 -19.97
C ARG A 232 3.41 -20.53 -19.52
N LYS A 233 2.42 -19.84 -18.96
CA LYS A 233 1.23 -20.43 -18.35
C LYS A 233 -0.03 -19.90 -19.02
N PHE A 234 -1.10 -20.69 -18.97
CA PHE A 234 -2.44 -20.27 -19.38
C PHE A 234 -3.49 -20.89 -18.44
N LEU A 235 -4.67 -20.27 -18.39
CA LEU A 235 -5.85 -20.82 -17.74
C LEU A 235 -6.60 -21.68 -18.76
N SER A 236 -6.85 -22.95 -18.46
CA SER A 236 -7.70 -23.79 -19.30
C SER A 236 -9.17 -23.39 -19.15
N ASP A 237 -10.03 -23.84 -20.06
CA ASP A 237 -11.46 -23.54 -20.03
C ASP A 237 -12.12 -24.09 -18.75
N GLU A 238 -11.66 -25.23 -18.23
CA GLU A 238 -12.12 -25.80 -16.97
C GLU A 238 -11.76 -24.90 -15.79
N VAL A 239 -10.52 -24.40 -15.75
CA VAL A 239 -10.06 -23.47 -14.71
C VAL A 239 -10.80 -22.14 -14.77
N LEU A 240 -11.00 -21.59 -15.98
CA LEU A 240 -11.77 -20.37 -16.18
C LEU A 240 -13.21 -20.53 -15.68
N LYS A 241 -13.87 -21.64 -16.03
CA LYS A 241 -15.23 -21.95 -15.55
C LYS A 241 -15.28 -22.05 -14.03
N GLU A 242 -14.29 -22.67 -13.41
CA GLU A 242 -14.24 -22.79 -11.94
C GLU A 242 -14.12 -21.43 -11.26
N ILE A 243 -13.18 -20.57 -11.71
CA ILE A 243 -12.99 -19.22 -11.17
C ILE A 243 -14.28 -18.38 -11.33
N VAL A 244 -14.88 -18.39 -12.52
CA VAL A 244 -16.13 -17.66 -12.80
C VAL A 244 -17.29 -18.21 -11.98
N SER A 245 -17.35 -19.53 -11.79
CA SER A 245 -18.36 -20.19 -10.97
C SER A 245 -18.23 -19.80 -9.50
N LEU A 246 -17.02 -19.79 -8.92
CA LEU A 246 -16.79 -19.34 -7.55
C LEU A 246 -17.25 -17.90 -7.34
N TYR A 247 -16.92 -17.00 -8.27
CA TYR A 247 -17.39 -15.63 -8.23
C TYR A 247 -18.92 -15.51 -8.41
N SER A 248 -19.52 -16.33 -9.26
CA SER A 248 -20.97 -16.30 -9.53
C SER A 248 -21.78 -16.81 -8.35
N ARG A 249 -21.35 -17.93 -7.74
CA ARG A 249 -21.99 -18.51 -6.55
C ARG A 249 -21.70 -17.71 -5.29
N TYR A 250 -20.59 -16.97 -5.25
CA TYR A 250 -20.16 -16.18 -4.09
C TYR A 250 -20.01 -17.06 -2.84
N GLU A 251 -19.31 -18.18 -3.00
CA GLU A 251 -19.12 -19.22 -1.98
C GLU A 251 -17.67 -19.28 -1.52
N GLU A 252 -17.47 -19.64 -0.25
CA GLU A 252 -16.14 -19.90 0.30
C GLU A 252 -15.63 -21.29 -0.10
N SER A 253 -14.31 -21.41 -0.24
CA SER A 253 -13.60 -22.64 -0.52
C SER A 253 -12.16 -22.55 0.00
N SER A 254 -11.33 -23.57 -0.26
CA SER A 254 -9.90 -23.50 0.05
C SER A 254 -9.17 -22.36 -0.66
N ILE A 255 -9.69 -21.92 -1.81
CA ILE A 255 -9.12 -20.85 -2.65
C ILE A 255 -10.01 -19.61 -2.74
N ALA A 256 -11.17 -19.60 -2.07
CA ALA A 256 -12.10 -18.48 -2.09
C ALA A 256 -12.52 -18.10 -0.66
N LYS A 257 -12.32 -16.86 -0.24
CA LYS A 257 -12.62 -16.39 1.12
C LYS A 257 -13.40 -15.09 1.08
N ILE A 258 -14.40 -14.94 1.95
CA ILE A 258 -15.26 -13.76 2.00
C ILE A 258 -14.94 -12.97 3.26
N PHE A 259 -14.67 -11.67 3.09
CA PHE A 259 -14.37 -10.77 4.20
C PHE A 259 -15.36 -9.60 4.23
N PRO A 260 -15.72 -9.08 5.41
CA PRO A 260 -16.34 -7.76 5.49
C PRO A 260 -15.35 -6.71 4.96
N SER A 261 -15.84 -5.66 4.30
CA SER A 261 -14.99 -4.61 3.70
C SER A 261 -14.09 -3.92 4.73
N THR A 262 -14.53 -3.84 5.98
CA THR A 262 -13.77 -3.29 7.11
C THR A 262 -12.61 -4.16 7.57
N ALA A 263 -12.54 -5.45 7.20
CA ALA A 263 -11.46 -6.35 7.59
C ALA A 263 -10.08 -5.93 7.04
N PHE A 264 -10.07 -5.10 6.00
CA PHE A 264 -8.85 -4.59 5.36
C PHE A 264 -8.40 -3.25 5.95
N GLY A 265 -9.17 -2.68 6.87
CA GLY A 265 -8.86 -1.42 7.52
C GLY A 265 -8.14 -1.60 8.84
N TYR A 266 -7.24 -0.68 9.14
CA TYR A 266 -6.58 -0.54 10.42
C TYR A 266 -6.50 0.93 10.82
N ARG A 267 -6.34 1.19 12.11
CA ARG A 267 -6.07 2.49 12.71
C ARG A 267 -4.62 2.49 13.19
N ARG A 268 -3.79 3.30 12.55
CA ARG A 268 -2.39 3.44 12.91
C ARG A 268 -2.25 4.45 14.04
N ILE A 269 -1.91 3.96 15.22
CA ILE A 269 -1.60 4.78 16.39
C ILE A 269 -0.09 5.03 16.46
N THR A 270 0.31 6.22 16.91
CA THR A 270 1.72 6.48 17.24
C THR A 270 1.95 6.11 18.71
N VAL A 271 2.92 5.23 18.94
CA VAL A 271 3.33 4.78 20.26
C VAL A 271 4.57 5.57 20.65
N GLU A 272 4.46 6.34 21.72
CA GLU A 272 5.54 7.13 22.28
C GLU A 272 6.18 6.40 23.46
N ARG A 273 7.49 6.55 23.58
CA ARG A 273 8.29 6.04 24.70
C ARG A 273 9.00 7.20 25.39
N PRO A 274 9.23 7.12 26.71
CA PRO A 274 9.81 8.23 27.45
C PRO A 274 11.27 8.44 27.06
N LEU A 275 11.64 9.71 26.91
CA LEU A 275 13.03 10.12 26.84
C LEU A 275 13.67 9.96 28.22
N LYS A 276 14.73 9.17 28.29
CA LYS A 276 15.50 8.91 29.52
C LYS A 276 16.97 9.12 29.21
N LEU A 277 17.57 10.12 29.83
CA LEU A 277 18.90 10.58 29.44
C LEU A 277 19.91 10.39 30.56
N ALA A 278 20.96 9.63 30.27
CA ALA A 278 22.20 9.63 31.03
C ALA A 278 23.15 10.68 30.46
N PHE A 279 23.82 11.45 31.33
CA PHE A 279 24.76 12.50 30.96
C PHE A 279 26.19 12.11 31.36
N TYR A 280 27.14 12.35 30.47
CA TYR A 280 28.56 12.05 30.64
C TYR A 280 29.40 13.33 30.57
N PRO A 281 29.52 14.07 31.69
CA PRO A 281 30.18 15.37 31.71
C PRO A 281 31.69 15.31 31.44
N HIS A 282 32.33 14.16 31.66
CA HIS A 282 33.78 13.97 31.53
C HIS A 282 34.22 13.13 30.32
N ASP A 283 33.27 12.66 29.51
CA ASP A 283 33.59 11.84 28.34
C ASP A 283 34.35 12.66 27.31
N THR A 284 35.58 12.23 27.01
CA THR A 284 36.53 12.99 26.19
C THR A 284 36.10 13.06 24.73
N GLU A 285 35.46 12.00 24.21
CA GLU A 285 35.00 11.95 22.83
C GLU A 285 33.77 12.85 22.64
N ARG A 286 32.79 12.76 23.55
CA ARG A 286 31.60 13.62 23.55
C ARG A 286 31.96 15.10 23.69
N LEU A 287 32.91 15.43 24.56
CA LEU A 287 33.42 16.80 24.70
C LEU A 287 34.17 17.30 23.46
N ALA A 288 34.93 16.44 22.78
CA ALA A 288 35.58 16.78 21.53
C ALA A 288 34.55 17.03 20.41
N ASN A 289 33.54 16.18 20.30
CA ASN A 289 32.44 16.31 19.33
C ASN A 289 31.62 17.59 19.57
N LEU A 290 31.31 17.90 20.84
CA LEU A 290 30.68 19.16 21.22
C LEU A 290 31.50 20.37 20.74
N GLN A 291 32.81 20.36 20.98
CA GLN A 291 33.70 21.48 20.64
C GLN A 291 33.90 21.65 19.13
N ALA A 292 33.79 20.56 18.36
CA ALA A 292 33.84 20.58 16.89
C ALA A 292 32.53 21.08 16.25
N ASP A 293 31.43 21.16 17.01
CA ASP A 293 30.12 21.57 16.48
C ASP A 293 30.11 23.05 16.04
N LYS A 294 29.49 23.32 14.88
CA LYS A 294 29.37 24.68 14.32
C LYS A 294 28.58 25.64 15.22
N ALA A 295 27.62 25.14 15.98
CA ALA A 295 26.86 25.93 16.94
C ALA A 295 27.70 26.26 18.17
N TRP A 296 28.59 25.35 18.59
CA TRP A 296 29.51 25.57 19.71
C TRP A 296 30.54 26.64 19.37
N THR A 297 31.22 26.51 18.23
CA THR A 297 32.28 27.44 17.78
C THR A 297 31.82 28.88 17.60
N LYS A 298 30.51 29.11 17.43
CA LYS A 298 29.89 30.45 17.34
C LYS A 298 29.54 31.06 18.69
N LEU A 299 29.64 30.31 19.78
CA LEU A 299 29.40 30.82 21.12
C LEU A 299 30.51 31.80 21.53
N ASP A 300 30.17 32.71 22.42
CA ASP A 300 31.15 33.59 23.04
C ASP A 300 32.22 32.78 23.79
N GLY A 301 33.49 33.14 23.60
CA GLY A 301 34.62 32.39 24.16
C GLY A 301 34.60 32.33 25.68
N SER A 302 34.10 33.36 26.36
CA SER A 302 33.98 33.35 27.83
C SER A 302 32.91 32.36 28.30
N LEU A 303 31.82 32.23 27.55
CA LEU A 303 30.77 31.25 27.82
C LEU A 303 31.25 29.82 27.58
N GLN A 304 32.02 29.57 26.51
CA GLN A 304 32.62 28.25 26.26
C GLN A 304 33.52 27.81 27.41
N VAL A 305 34.43 28.69 27.85
CA VAL A 305 35.34 28.43 28.97
C VAL A 305 34.56 28.18 30.26
N ALA A 306 33.55 28.99 30.55
CA ALA A 306 32.70 28.81 31.73
C ALA A 306 31.97 27.45 31.72
N ILE A 307 31.44 27.02 30.57
CA ILE A 307 30.76 25.72 30.44
C ILE A 307 31.73 24.56 30.64
N LEU A 308 32.91 24.59 30.00
CA LEU A 308 33.90 23.51 30.14
C LEU A 308 34.44 23.43 31.58
N ALA A 309 34.71 24.56 32.22
CA ALA A 309 35.12 24.62 33.62
C ALA A 309 34.01 24.11 34.55
N ALA A 310 32.75 24.46 34.26
CA ALA A 310 31.60 23.97 35.01
C ALA A 310 31.47 22.45 34.88
N LEU A 311 31.56 21.89 33.67
CA LEU A 311 31.50 20.44 33.43
C LEU A 311 32.63 19.70 34.14
N ALA A 312 33.86 20.22 34.10
CA ALA A 312 35.02 19.64 34.76
C ALA A 312 34.93 19.66 36.31
N SER A 313 34.01 20.46 36.88
CA SER A 313 33.79 20.51 38.33
C SER A 313 32.81 19.45 38.85
N PHE A 314 32.22 18.65 37.95
CA PHE A 314 31.26 17.62 38.34
C PHE A 314 31.99 16.50 39.09
N THR A 315 31.33 15.90 40.07
CA THR A 315 31.90 14.78 40.83
C THR A 315 31.52 13.43 40.24
N ASP A 316 30.44 13.37 39.46
CA ASP A 316 29.89 12.15 38.90
C ASP A 316 30.28 12.03 37.42
N ASP A 317 30.87 10.89 37.03
CA ASP A 317 31.19 10.60 35.62
C ASP A 317 29.94 10.27 34.79
N LYS A 318 28.83 9.90 35.46
CA LYS A 318 27.55 9.56 34.84
C LYS A 318 26.40 10.06 35.70
N LEU A 319 25.53 10.89 35.12
CA LEU A 319 24.31 11.37 35.77
C LEU A 319 23.06 10.82 35.07
N LEU A 320 22.27 10.04 35.80
CA LEU A 320 21.02 9.41 35.33
C LEU A 320 19.80 10.36 35.35
N SER A 321 19.99 11.68 35.35
CA SER A 321 18.88 12.64 35.44
C SER A 321 19.23 13.98 34.82
N ARG A 322 18.41 14.39 33.83
CA ARG A 322 18.53 15.71 33.19
C ARG A 322 18.35 16.86 34.17
N ASP A 323 17.47 16.72 35.14
CA ASP A 323 17.21 17.76 36.13
C ASP A 323 18.38 17.91 37.11
N LYS A 324 19.00 16.79 37.51
CA LYS A 324 20.24 16.82 38.32
C LYS A 324 21.38 17.45 37.54
N PHE A 325 21.59 17.03 36.29
CA PHE A 325 22.59 17.63 35.39
C PHE A 325 22.39 19.14 35.25
N LYS A 326 21.17 19.58 34.92
CA LYS A 326 20.85 21.01 34.76
C LYS A 326 21.08 21.80 36.05
N LYS A 327 20.71 21.26 37.21
CA LYS A 327 20.93 21.90 38.53
C LYS A 327 22.41 22.02 38.87
N GLN A 328 23.20 20.95 38.68
CA GLN A 328 24.65 20.98 38.90
C GLN A 328 25.32 21.98 37.95
N LEU A 329 24.96 21.95 36.67
CA LEU A 329 25.50 22.86 35.66
C LEU A 329 25.18 24.32 35.98
N THR A 330 23.92 24.63 36.32
CA THR A 330 23.51 26.01 36.67
C THR A 330 24.21 26.48 37.94
N LYS A 331 24.38 25.60 38.94
CA LYS A 331 25.11 25.92 40.17
C LYS A 331 26.59 26.21 39.90
N ALA A 332 27.24 25.41 39.04
CA ALA A 332 28.65 25.58 38.69
C ALA A 332 28.89 26.81 37.81
N LEU A 333 27.92 27.22 36.98
CA LEU A 333 28.00 28.43 36.16
C LEU A 333 27.79 29.73 36.95
N GLY A 334 27.23 29.67 38.16
CA GLY A 334 26.98 30.85 38.99
C GLY A 334 26.09 31.89 38.29
N ASP A 335 26.59 33.11 38.12
CA ASP A 335 25.86 34.22 37.47
C ASP A 335 25.86 34.13 35.93
N VAL A 336 26.63 33.19 35.34
CA VAL A 336 26.67 33.01 33.88
C VAL A 336 25.37 32.38 33.41
N LYS A 337 24.55 33.17 32.70
CA LYS A 337 23.27 32.71 32.16
C LYS A 337 23.48 31.70 31.03
N LEU A 338 22.94 30.49 31.20
CA LEU A 338 22.92 29.46 30.16
C LEU A 338 21.70 29.61 29.23
N PRO A 339 21.86 29.96 27.95
CA PRO A 339 20.73 30.05 27.02
C PRO A 339 20.16 28.66 26.70
N ALA A 340 18.84 28.58 26.50
CA ALA A 340 18.16 27.31 26.18
C ALA A 340 18.72 26.60 24.93
N PRO A 341 19.09 27.29 23.82
CA PRO A 341 19.73 26.64 22.67
C PRO A 341 21.07 26.00 23.01
N VAL A 342 21.84 26.61 23.92
CA VAL A 342 23.14 26.08 24.36
C VAL A 342 22.93 24.86 25.25
N PHE A 343 21.95 24.90 26.16
CA PHE A 343 21.61 23.71 26.95
C PHE A 343 21.15 22.55 26.06
N LYS A 344 20.36 22.81 25.01
CA LYS A 344 19.97 21.79 24.03
C LYS A 344 21.19 21.21 23.30
N LEU A 345 22.16 22.04 22.93
CA LEU A 345 23.41 21.60 22.32
C LEU A 345 24.19 20.67 23.26
N LEU A 346 24.27 21.00 24.55
CA LEU A 346 24.91 20.16 25.56
C LEU A 346 24.19 18.81 25.72
N VAL A 347 22.87 18.82 25.78
CA VAL A 347 22.07 17.57 25.84
C VAL A 347 22.35 16.69 24.61
N ASN A 348 22.39 17.26 23.41
CA ASN A 348 22.61 16.48 22.18
C ASN A 348 23.97 15.77 22.13
N HIS A 349 25.02 16.35 22.72
CA HIS A 349 26.38 15.79 22.66
C HIS A 349 26.74 14.98 23.89
N LEU A 350 26.34 15.44 25.09
CA LEU A 350 26.75 14.86 26.36
C LEU A 350 25.76 13.83 26.91
N ALA A 351 24.57 13.72 26.34
CA ALA A 351 23.56 12.76 26.78
C ALA A 351 23.42 11.57 25.83
N GLU A 352 22.93 10.47 26.36
CA GLU A 352 22.46 9.32 25.58
C GLU A 352 21.22 8.71 26.22
N GLN A 353 20.44 7.97 25.43
CA GLN A 353 19.30 7.23 25.93
C GLN A 353 19.75 6.10 26.85
N ASP A 354 19.22 6.06 28.08
CA ASP A 354 19.53 5.03 29.08
C ASP A 354 18.26 4.65 29.85
N ASP A 355 17.88 3.38 29.83
CA ASP A 355 16.66 2.89 30.48
C ASP A 355 16.67 3.00 32.02
N ALA A 356 17.87 3.07 32.62
CA ALA A 356 18.06 3.32 34.05
C ALA A 356 17.97 4.80 34.43
N ALA A 357 17.93 5.71 33.46
CA ALA A 357 17.79 7.14 33.72
C ALA A 357 16.35 7.56 34.05
N GLU A 358 16.23 8.65 34.81
CA GLU A 358 14.97 9.28 35.12
C GLU A 358 14.30 9.82 33.85
N VAL A 359 12.97 9.65 33.77
CA VAL A 359 12.17 10.17 32.65
C VAL A 359 12.28 11.68 32.58
N CYS A 360 12.70 12.19 31.42
CA CYS A 360 12.71 13.61 31.12
C CYS A 360 11.28 14.13 31.05
N ARG A 361 10.98 15.18 31.82
CA ARG A 361 9.66 15.81 31.87
C ARG A 361 9.68 17.27 31.48
N THR A 362 8.64 17.71 30.78
CA THR A 362 8.32 19.13 30.56
C THR A 362 6.94 19.40 31.12
N LYS A 363 6.82 20.37 32.03
CA LYS A 363 5.55 20.72 32.71
C LYS A 363 4.85 19.54 33.40
N GLY A 364 5.61 18.54 33.84
CA GLY A 364 5.10 17.35 34.53
C GLY A 364 4.79 16.16 33.59
N GLU A 365 4.68 16.40 32.29
CA GLU A 365 4.44 15.35 31.28
C GLU A 365 5.75 14.73 30.82
N ALA A 366 5.74 13.42 30.53
CA ALA A 366 6.88 12.71 29.98
C ALA A 366 7.17 13.20 28.55
N GLU A 367 8.43 13.47 28.25
CA GLU A 367 8.83 13.81 26.89
C GLU A 367 9.00 12.55 26.05
N PRO A 368 8.50 12.53 24.80
CA PRO A 368 8.71 11.41 23.90
C PRO A 368 10.18 11.37 23.43
N ASN A 369 10.73 10.16 23.28
CA ASN A 369 11.96 9.93 22.53
C ASN A 369 11.61 9.63 21.06
N PRO A 370 11.89 10.54 20.12
CA PRO A 370 11.59 10.32 18.70
C PRO A 370 12.32 9.12 18.08
N GLU A 371 13.45 8.69 18.64
CA GLU A 371 14.23 7.54 18.16
C GLU A 371 13.61 6.20 18.57
N LEU A 372 12.83 6.18 19.65
CA LEU A 372 12.12 5.00 20.15
C LEU A 372 10.63 5.02 19.80
N ARG A 373 10.17 6.03 19.09
CA ARG A 373 8.78 6.15 18.64
C ARG A 373 8.48 5.06 17.62
N ASP A 374 7.35 4.40 17.82
CA ASP A 374 6.86 3.37 16.90
C ASP A 374 5.42 3.65 16.46
N ASN A 375 4.88 2.81 15.58
CA ASN A 375 3.47 2.83 15.22
C ASN A 375 2.89 1.42 15.26
N GLU A 376 1.68 1.33 15.79
CA GLU A 376 0.91 0.08 15.82
C GLU A 376 -0.31 0.20 14.93
N ASN A 377 -0.61 -0.87 14.20
CA ASN A 377 -1.78 -0.95 13.32
C ASN A 377 -2.88 -1.76 14.02
N VAL A 378 -3.85 -1.06 14.60
CA VAL A 378 -4.98 -1.68 15.29
C VAL A 378 -6.09 -2.00 14.27
N PRO A 379 -6.60 -3.24 14.15
CA PRO A 379 -7.73 -3.53 13.27
C PRO A 379 -8.93 -2.60 13.54
N LEU A 380 -9.66 -2.14 12.51
CA LEU A 380 -10.78 -1.19 12.71
C LEU A 380 -11.92 -1.71 13.59
N GLY A 381 -12.03 -3.03 13.79
CA GLY A 381 -13.02 -3.63 14.68
C GLY A 381 -12.63 -3.64 16.16
N GLU A 382 -11.43 -3.17 16.52
CA GLU A 382 -10.90 -3.23 17.88
C GLU A 382 -10.70 -1.83 18.49
N ASP A 383 -10.88 -1.72 19.81
CA ASP A 383 -10.57 -0.51 20.55
C ASP A 383 -9.05 -0.32 20.69
N ILE A 384 -8.57 0.89 20.40
CA ILE A 384 -7.13 1.20 20.41
C ILE A 384 -6.51 1.05 21.80
N HIS A 385 -7.24 1.33 22.88
CA HIS A 385 -6.71 1.25 24.24
C HIS A 385 -6.70 -0.20 24.74
N GLU A 386 -7.69 -1.00 24.37
CA GLU A 386 -7.69 -2.44 24.65
C GLU A 386 -6.56 -3.15 23.91
N TYR A 387 -6.39 -2.88 22.61
CA TYR A 387 -5.26 -3.40 21.84
C TYR A 387 -3.92 -2.98 22.46
N PHE A 388 -3.76 -1.69 22.78
CA PHE A 388 -2.53 -1.17 23.36
C PHE A 388 -2.17 -1.82 24.71
N LYS A 389 -3.17 -2.06 25.57
CA LYS A 389 -2.98 -2.77 26.84
C LYS A 389 -2.58 -4.23 26.65
N ARG A 390 -3.09 -4.89 25.60
CA ARG A 390 -2.88 -6.31 25.34
C ARG A 390 -1.55 -6.57 24.62
N GLU A 391 -1.24 -5.79 23.60
CA GLU A 391 -0.12 -6.06 22.69
C GLU A 391 1.11 -5.19 22.97
N VAL A 392 0.95 -3.97 23.51
CA VAL A 392 2.09 -3.03 23.66
C VAL A 392 2.61 -2.97 25.09
N LEU A 393 1.74 -2.69 26.06
CA LEU A 393 2.14 -2.50 27.46
C LEU A 393 2.90 -3.69 28.09
N PRO A 394 2.64 -4.97 27.76
CA PRO A 394 3.43 -6.09 28.30
C PRO A 394 4.90 -6.07 27.85
N HIS A 395 5.18 -5.50 26.69
CA HIS A 395 6.54 -5.40 26.14
C HIS A 395 7.18 -4.03 26.43
N VAL A 396 6.38 -2.97 26.51
CA VAL A 396 6.85 -1.59 26.76
C VAL A 396 5.95 -0.89 27.79
N PRO A 397 6.14 -1.15 29.10
CA PRO A 397 5.23 -0.69 30.15
C PRO A 397 5.11 0.83 30.31
N GLU A 398 6.15 1.58 29.92
CA GLU A 398 6.17 3.05 30.03
C GLU A 398 5.70 3.76 28.75
N ALA A 399 5.25 3.02 27.74
CA ALA A 399 4.73 3.61 26.51
C ALA A 399 3.36 4.25 26.70
N TRP A 400 3.04 5.23 25.85
CA TRP A 400 1.70 5.80 25.74
C TRP A 400 1.32 6.08 24.28
N ILE A 401 0.02 6.25 24.04
CA ILE A 401 -0.50 6.61 22.72
C ILE A 401 -0.41 8.13 22.55
N ASP A 402 0.15 8.60 21.42
CA ASP A 402 0.06 10.00 21.01
C ASP A 402 -1.38 10.34 20.59
N THR A 403 -2.11 11.02 21.47
CA THR A 403 -3.49 11.47 21.21
C THR A 403 -3.57 12.74 20.36
N GLY A 404 -2.43 13.36 20.02
CA GLY A 404 -2.38 14.56 19.19
C GLY A 404 -2.56 14.29 17.70
N LYS A 405 -2.36 13.05 17.26
CA LYS A 405 -2.61 12.62 15.87
C LYS A 405 -3.98 12.00 15.74
N THR A 406 -4.84 12.64 14.96
CA THR A 406 -6.21 12.19 14.72
C THR A 406 -6.51 12.07 13.23
N ASP A 407 -7.38 11.13 12.87
CA ASP A 407 -7.85 10.95 11.50
C ASP A 407 -8.68 12.18 11.06
N PRO A 408 -8.44 12.73 9.85
CA PRO A 408 -9.13 13.93 9.41
C PRO A 408 -10.62 13.69 9.06
N LEU A 409 -11.04 12.44 8.80
CA LEU A 409 -12.42 12.14 8.40
C LEU A 409 -13.34 11.87 9.60
N ASP A 410 -12.83 11.22 10.66
CA ASP A 410 -13.63 10.90 11.85
C ASP A 410 -13.18 11.59 13.15
N GLY A 411 -12.02 12.26 13.16
CA GLY A 411 -11.51 13.00 14.31
C GLY A 411 -11.00 12.15 15.47
N GLN A 412 -10.97 10.82 15.34
CA GLN A 412 -10.51 9.92 16.40
C GLN A 412 -8.98 9.75 16.36
N VAL A 413 -8.37 9.35 17.49
CA VAL A 413 -6.92 9.16 17.64
C VAL A 413 -6.38 8.08 16.70
N GLY A 414 -5.23 8.32 16.10
CA GLY A 414 -4.64 7.49 15.06
C GLY A 414 -5.20 7.80 13.68
N ILE A 415 -4.48 7.38 12.63
CA ILE A 415 -4.87 7.61 11.23
C ILE A 415 -5.40 6.30 10.66
N VAL A 416 -6.55 6.32 9.98
CA VAL A 416 -7.07 5.13 9.33
C VAL A 416 -6.25 4.81 8.08
N GLY A 417 -5.94 3.55 7.91
CA GLY A 417 -5.29 3.00 6.73
C GLY A 417 -6.03 1.77 6.23
N TYR A 418 -5.88 1.48 4.94
CA TYR A 418 -6.39 0.26 4.34
C TYR A 418 -5.28 -0.45 3.60
N GLU A 419 -5.21 -1.77 3.76
CA GLU A 419 -4.35 -2.68 3.00
C GLU A 419 -5.07 -4.02 2.80
N ILE A 420 -4.82 -4.65 1.66
CA ILE A 420 -5.36 -5.97 1.34
C ILE A 420 -4.18 -6.93 1.31
N PRO A 421 -3.81 -7.56 2.45
CA PRO A 421 -2.67 -8.46 2.54
C PRO A 421 -3.06 -9.83 1.95
N PHE A 422 -3.34 -9.86 0.65
CA PHE A 422 -3.97 -10.97 -0.07
C PHE A 422 -3.34 -12.33 0.28
N ASN A 423 -2.01 -12.43 0.16
CA ASN A 423 -1.28 -13.67 0.42
C ASN A 423 -1.37 -14.14 1.88
N ARG A 424 -1.48 -13.23 2.86
CA ARG A 424 -1.61 -13.58 4.28
C ARG A 424 -2.89 -14.37 4.53
N HIS A 425 -3.96 -14.08 3.80
CA HIS A 425 -5.24 -14.78 3.95
C HIS A 425 -5.22 -16.20 3.42
N PHE A 426 -4.34 -16.53 2.47
CA PHE A 426 -4.23 -17.88 1.88
C PHE A 426 -2.98 -18.63 2.34
N TYR A 427 -2.15 -18.00 3.17
CA TYR A 427 -0.99 -18.66 3.75
C TYR A 427 -1.43 -19.83 4.63
N GLN A 428 -1.00 -21.02 4.25
CA GLN A 428 -1.12 -22.22 5.07
C GLN A 428 0.24 -22.49 5.68
N TYR A 429 0.31 -22.49 7.01
CA TYR A 429 1.55 -22.85 7.70
C TYR A 429 1.91 -24.29 7.35
N GLN A 430 3.04 -24.46 6.69
CA GLN A 430 3.66 -25.75 6.50
C GLN A 430 4.71 -25.91 7.60
N PRO A 431 4.50 -26.80 8.58
CA PRO A 431 5.54 -27.09 9.56
C PRO A 431 6.79 -27.59 8.81
N PRO A 432 8.00 -27.31 9.31
CA PRO A 432 9.21 -27.94 8.80
C PRO A 432 9.02 -29.47 8.76
N ARG A 433 9.55 -30.12 7.73
CA ARG A 433 9.62 -31.58 7.70
C ARG A 433 10.37 -32.08 8.93
N ASP A 434 9.99 -33.27 9.41
CA ASP A 434 10.68 -33.89 10.52
C ASP A 434 12.16 -34.11 10.16
N LEU A 435 13.07 -33.87 11.11
CA LEU A 435 14.51 -34.08 10.92
C LEU A 435 14.81 -35.50 10.43
N ALA A 436 14.08 -36.51 10.92
CA ALA A 436 14.26 -37.89 10.50
C ALA A 436 13.94 -38.12 9.00
N GLU A 437 12.98 -37.38 8.45
CA GLU A 437 12.68 -37.44 7.01
C GLU A 437 13.77 -36.74 6.17
N ILE A 438 14.32 -35.64 6.68
CA ILE A 438 15.42 -34.92 6.02
C ILE A 438 16.67 -35.79 5.98
N ASP A 439 16.99 -36.48 7.08
CA ASP A 439 18.13 -37.39 7.16
C ASP A 439 17.95 -38.59 6.22
N ALA A 440 16.74 -39.15 6.14
CA ALA A 440 16.45 -40.27 5.23
C ALA A 440 16.62 -39.88 3.75
N ASP A 441 16.12 -38.70 3.35
CA ASP A 441 16.29 -38.19 1.98
C ASP A 441 17.78 -37.90 1.67
N LEU A 442 18.53 -37.34 2.63
CA LEU A 442 19.97 -37.09 2.48
C LEU A 442 20.75 -38.40 2.29
N ASP A 443 20.40 -39.44 3.04
CA ASP A 443 20.99 -40.77 2.90
C ASP A 443 20.64 -41.41 1.56
N GLU A 444 19.43 -41.18 1.04
CA GLU A 444 19.02 -41.66 -0.28
C GLU A 444 19.80 -40.95 -1.40
N VAL A 445 19.86 -39.62 -1.38
CA VAL A 445 20.63 -38.83 -2.35
C VAL A 445 22.12 -39.16 -2.27
N ALA A 446 22.68 -39.32 -1.08
CA ALA A 446 24.07 -39.74 -0.91
C ALA A 446 24.34 -41.11 -1.53
N ARG A 447 23.38 -42.05 -1.41
CA ARG A 447 23.47 -43.38 -2.02
C ARG A 447 23.41 -43.31 -3.54
N GLU A 448 22.51 -42.51 -4.11
CA GLU A 448 22.43 -42.27 -5.55
C GLU A 448 23.73 -41.65 -6.10
N ILE A 449 24.29 -40.65 -5.42
CA ILE A 449 25.56 -40.02 -5.79
C ILE A 449 26.70 -41.05 -5.76
N MET A 450 26.79 -41.88 -4.72
CA MET A 450 27.82 -42.92 -4.64
C MET A 450 27.67 -43.98 -5.74
N GLN A 451 26.44 -44.32 -6.12
CA GLN A 451 26.16 -45.27 -7.19
C GLN A 451 26.56 -44.70 -8.56
N LEU A 452 26.23 -43.44 -8.84
CA LEU A 452 26.67 -42.72 -10.05
C LEU A 452 28.20 -42.61 -10.13
N LEU A 453 28.88 -42.33 -9.01
CA LEU A 453 30.34 -42.27 -8.96
C LEU A 453 30.99 -43.62 -9.23
N ALA A 454 30.38 -44.72 -8.76
CA ALA A 454 30.87 -46.07 -9.00
C ALA A 454 30.74 -46.47 -10.49
N GLU A 455 29.64 -46.09 -11.15
CA GLU A 455 29.43 -46.31 -12.59
C GLU A 455 30.42 -45.53 -13.48
N VAL A 456 30.95 -44.40 -13.00
CA VAL A 456 31.96 -43.60 -13.73
C VAL A 456 33.38 -44.16 -13.58
N HIS A 457 33.64 -44.97 -12.55
CA HIS A 457 34.96 -45.58 -12.29
C HIS A 457 35.05 -47.05 -12.75
N SER A 458 33.97 -47.63 -13.28
CA SER A 458 33.93 -48.92 -13.98
C SER A 458 33.98 -48.72 -15.49
#